data_AF-A0A947ETQ9-F1
#
_entry.id   AF-A0A947ETQ9-F1
#
_cell.length_a   1.000
_cell.length_b   1.000
_cell.length_c   1.000
_cell.angle_alpha   90.00
_cell.angle_beta   90.00
_cell.angle_gamma   90.00
#
_symmetry.space_group_name_H-M   'P 1'
#
loop_
_entity.id
_entity.type
_entity.pdbx_description
1 polymer ?
#
loop_
_entity_poly.entity_id
_entity_poly.type
_entity_poly.pdbx_seq_one_letter_code
_entity_poly.pdbx_strand_id
1 'polypeptide(L)'
;MRDLFDRIIENKGPLGRWASQAEGYFVFPKLEGPISNRMKFQGKEVITWSINDYLGLANLPEIKKVDGEAALEYGAAYPMGARMMSGQTVYHEQLEKELAAFVSKEASYLLNFGYQGIMSAIDALVSKDDIIVYDVDSHAC
;
A
#
# COMPACT_ATOMS: atom_id res chain seq x y z
N MET A 1 16.49 -32.00 -10.33
CA MET A 1 15.84 -30.73 -9.97
C MET A 1 15.76 -30.74 -8.45
N ARG A 2 16.39 -29.78 -7.74
CA ARG A 2 16.26 -29.72 -6.27
C ARG A 2 14.84 -29.30 -5.93
N ASP A 3 14.27 -29.93 -4.91
CA ASP A 3 12.94 -29.58 -4.41
C ASP A 3 12.92 -28.14 -3.87
N LEU A 4 11.76 -27.48 -3.98
CA LEU A 4 11.59 -26.09 -3.56
C LEU A 4 11.83 -25.93 -2.06
N PHE A 5 11.34 -26.87 -1.24
CA PHE A 5 11.50 -26.83 0.21
C PHE A 5 12.96 -27.03 0.60
N ASP A 6 13.67 -27.95 -0.04
CA ASP A 6 15.10 -28.15 0.17
C ASP A 6 15.88 -26.84 -0.05
N ARG A 7 15.57 -26.09 -1.12
CA ARG A 7 16.22 -24.79 -1.40
C ARG A 7 15.94 -23.74 -0.32
N ILE A 8 14.71 -23.68 0.19
CA ILE A 8 14.33 -22.70 1.23
C ILE A 8 14.98 -23.05 2.58
N ILE A 9 15.05 -24.34 2.91
CA ILE A 9 15.68 -24.83 4.13
C ILE A 9 17.19 -24.56 4.11
N GLU A 10 17.85 -24.84 2.98
CA GLU A 10 19.28 -24.61 2.80
C GLU A 10 19.64 -23.11 2.80
N ASN A 11 18.82 -22.26 2.19
CA ASN A 11 19.04 -20.82 2.11
C ASN A 11 17.76 -20.02 2.37
N LYS A 12 17.56 -19.66 3.64
CA LYS A 12 16.42 -18.85 4.10
C LYS A 12 16.47 -17.38 3.65
N GLY A 13 17.52 -16.96 2.94
CA GLY A 13 17.73 -15.58 2.53
C GLY A 13 17.99 -14.62 3.70
N PRO A 14 18.16 -13.31 3.43
CA PRO A 14 18.53 -12.32 4.44
C PRO A 14 17.52 -12.20 5.58
N LEU A 15 16.22 -12.24 5.27
CA LEU A 15 15.13 -12.14 6.25
C LEU A 15 14.89 -13.46 6.98
N GLY A 16 14.89 -14.60 6.27
CA GLY A 16 14.57 -15.88 6.88
C GLY A 16 15.61 -16.38 7.88
N ARG A 17 16.84 -15.84 7.87
CA ARG A 17 17.82 -16.04 8.96
C ARG A 17 17.35 -15.49 10.31
N TRP A 18 16.47 -14.48 10.30
CA TRP A 18 15.96 -13.82 11.50
C TRP A 18 14.53 -14.22 11.86
N ALA A 19 13.88 -15.07 11.04
CA ALA A 19 12.46 -15.38 11.19
C ALA A 19 12.08 -15.83 12.62
N SER A 20 12.87 -16.70 13.23
CA SER A 20 12.60 -17.21 14.60
C SER A 20 12.77 -16.18 15.72
N GLN A 21 13.43 -15.04 15.44
CA GLN A 21 13.72 -14.00 16.44
C GLN A 21 12.87 -12.75 16.21
N ALA A 22 12.55 -12.46 14.95
CA ALA A 22 11.90 -11.22 14.56
C ALA A 22 10.36 -11.32 14.61
N GLU A 23 9.81 -12.49 14.31
CA GLU A 23 8.36 -12.68 14.17
C GLU A 23 7.59 -12.41 15.47
N GLY A 24 6.50 -11.65 15.36
CA GLY A 24 5.62 -11.28 16.46
C GLY A 24 6.05 -10.04 17.25
N TYR A 25 7.32 -9.62 17.16
CA TYR A 25 7.80 -8.38 17.78
C TYR A 25 8.29 -7.35 16.77
N PHE A 26 9.34 -7.67 15.99
CA PHE A 26 9.92 -6.76 15.00
C PHE A 26 9.32 -6.93 13.61
N VAL A 27 8.86 -8.15 13.31
CA VAL A 27 8.23 -8.53 12.05
C VAL A 27 6.83 -9.02 12.38
N PHE A 28 5.82 -8.47 11.69
CA PHE A 28 4.40 -8.70 11.99
C PHE A 28 3.99 -8.39 13.45
N PRO A 29 4.33 -7.20 14.00
CA PRO A 29 3.85 -6.79 15.32
C PRO A 29 2.32 -6.73 15.35
N LYS A 30 1.74 -7.17 16.46
CA LYS A 30 0.29 -7.11 16.68
C LYS A 30 -0.06 -5.87 17.48
N LEU A 31 -0.29 -4.77 16.78
CA LEU A 31 -0.90 -3.57 17.35
C LEU A 31 -2.41 -3.75 17.43
N GLU A 32 -3.01 -3.33 18.53
CA GLU A 32 -4.44 -3.49 18.81
C GLU A 32 -5.10 -2.13 19.04
N GLY A 33 -6.37 -2.03 18.63
CA GLY A 33 -7.17 -0.81 18.72
C GLY A 33 -7.16 0.04 17.44
N PRO A 34 -7.84 1.19 17.45
CA PRO A 34 -7.82 2.12 16.32
C PRO A 34 -6.41 2.70 16.12
N ILE A 35 -6.05 2.97 14.86
CA ILE A 35 -4.84 3.71 14.51
C ILE A 35 -4.76 5.03 15.28
N SER A 36 -3.67 5.23 16.03
CA SER A 36 -3.50 6.38 16.90
C SER A 36 -2.04 6.53 17.33
N ASN A 37 -1.68 7.71 17.86
CA ASN A 37 -0.38 7.96 18.50
C ASN A 37 -0.17 7.13 19.78
N ARG A 38 -1.23 6.51 20.30
CA ARG A 38 -1.18 5.50 21.37
C ARG A 38 -2.02 4.29 21.01
N MET A 39 -1.41 3.11 21.01
CA MET A 39 -2.07 1.84 20.72
C MET A 39 -1.69 0.79 21.76
N LYS A 40 -2.35 -0.38 21.71
CA LYS A 40 -1.97 -1.52 22.54
C LYS A 40 -0.99 -2.42 21.79
N PHE A 41 0.06 -2.85 22.48
CA PHE A 41 1.01 -3.83 22.01
C PHE A 41 1.32 -4.81 23.14
N GLN A 42 1.09 -6.11 22.90
CA GLN A 42 1.25 -7.17 23.92
C GLN A 42 0.51 -6.85 25.23
N GLY A 43 -0.74 -6.38 25.12
CA GLY A 43 -1.59 -6.02 26.26
C GLY A 43 -1.21 -4.74 26.99
N LYS A 44 -0.19 -3.99 26.55
CA LYS A 44 0.24 -2.73 27.16
C LYS A 44 -0.02 -1.54 26.24
N GLU A 45 -0.43 -0.41 26.81
CA GLU A 45 -0.49 0.83 26.05
C GLU A 45 0.94 1.33 25.77
N VAL A 46 1.20 1.70 24.52
CA VAL A 46 2.48 2.22 24.04
C VAL A 46 2.27 3.47 23.18
N ILE A 47 3.30 4.31 23.07
CA ILE A 47 3.33 5.39 22.07
C ILE A 47 3.72 4.76 20.73
N THR A 48 2.96 5.06 19.68
CA THR A 48 3.15 4.49 18.34
C THR A 48 3.99 5.41 17.46
N TRP A 49 5.21 4.99 17.12
CA TRP A 49 6.12 5.69 16.20
C TRP A 49 6.39 4.92 14.89
N SER A 50 5.65 3.84 14.66
CA SER A 50 5.93 2.84 13.62
C SER A 50 4.85 2.77 12.53
N ILE A 51 4.00 3.79 12.41
CA ILE A 51 2.90 3.85 11.43
C ILE A 51 3.03 5.11 10.58
N ASN A 52 2.43 5.06 9.39
CA ASN A 52 2.52 6.14 8.39
C ASN A 52 1.29 7.08 8.40
N ASP A 53 0.61 7.21 9.55
CA ASP A 53 -0.53 8.12 9.71
C ASP A 53 -0.07 9.52 10.17
N TYR A 54 0.77 10.15 9.33
CA TYR A 54 1.49 11.37 9.70
C TYR A 54 0.60 12.54 10.11
N LEU A 55 -0.59 12.62 9.50
CA LEU A 55 -1.56 13.70 9.72
C LEU A 55 -2.73 13.27 10.63
N GLY A 56 -2.74 12.03 11.11
CA GLY A 56 -3.82 11.51 11.95
C GLY A 56 -5.16 11.35 11.21
N LEU A 57 -5.13 11.14 9.89
CA LEU A 57 -6.33 11.13 9.07
C LEU A 57 -7.08 9.79 9.17
N ALA A 58 -6.38 8.70 9.50
CA ALA A 58 -6.93 7.34 9.44
C ALA A 58 -8.20 7.14 10.29
N ASN A 59 -8.42 7.96 11.34
CA ASN A 59 -9.60 7.88 12.19
C ASN A 59 -10.42 9.18 12.26
N LEU A 60 -10.21 10.13 11.35
CA LEU A 60 -11.03 11.33 11.32
C LEU A 60 -12.52 10.98 11.17
N PRO A 61 -13.43 11.55 11.99
CA PRO A 61 -14.84 11.20 11.98
C PRO A 61 -15.52 11.37 10.62
N GLU A 62 -15.13 12.41 9.87
CA GLU A 62 -15.64 12.68 8.53
C GLU A 62 -15.23 11.60 7.51
N ILE A 63 -13.97 11.15 7.54
CA ILE A 63 -13.46 10.10 6.64
C ILE A 63 -14.17 8.78 6.95
N LYS A 64 -14.23 8.39 8.23
CA LYS A 64 -14.91 7.14 8.65
C LYS A 64 -16.39 7.11 8.28
N LYS A 65 -17.04 8.28 8.35
CA LYS A 65 -18.44 8.42 7.95
C LYS A 65 -18.59 8.16 6.45
N VAL A 66 -17.79 8.82 5.62
CA VAL A 66 -17.85 8.65 4.15
C VAL A 66 -17.50 7.22 3.74
N ASP A 67 -16.48 6.60 4.35
CA ASP A 67 -16.15 5.18 4.11
C ASP A 67 -17.33 4.25 4.41
N GLY A 68 -18.00 4.46 5.56
CA GLY A 68 -19.17 3.68 5.96
C GLY A 68 -20.37 3.89 5.03
N GLU A 69 -20.64 5.12 4.63
CA GLU A 69 -21.71 5.47 3.69
C GLU A 69 -21.46 4.84 2.31
N ALA A 70 -20.23 4.96 1.77
CA ALA A 70 -19.86 4.36 0.50
C ALA A 70 -19.96 2.82 0.54
N ALA A 71 -19.55 2.19 1.64
CA ALA A 71 -19.69 0.74 1.81
C ALA A 71 -21.15 0.29 1.86
N LEU A 72 -22.06 1.06 2.49
CA LEU A 72 -23.49 0.77 2.52
C LEU A 72 -24.15 0.99 1.16
N GLU A 73 -23.74 2.02 0.42
CA GLU A 73 -24.32 2.37 -0.89
C GLU A 73 -23.86 1.43 -2.01
N TYR A 74 -22.56 1.16 -2.08
CA TYR A 74 -21.94 0.47 -3.22
C TYR A 74 -21.49 -0.96 -2.91
N GLY A 75 -21.29 -1.29 -1.63
CA GLY A 75 -20.66 -2.54 -1.23
C GLY A 75 -19.16 -2.60 -1.59
N ALA A 76 -18.52 -3.73 -1.27
CA ALA A 76 -17.07 -3.90 -1.45
C ALA A 76 -16.64 -4.24 -2.89
N ALA A 77 -17.59 -4.58 -3.76
CA ALA A 77 -17.30 -5.11 -5.10
C ALA A 77 -17.50 -4.09 -6.22
N TYR A 78 -18.30 -3.03 -5.99
CA TYR A 78 -18.53 -2.00 -6.99
C TYR A 78 -17.22 -1.23 -7.31
N PRO A 79 -17.00 -0.80 -8.56
CA PRO A 79 -17.82 -1.03 -9.78
C PRO A 79 -17.58 -2.37 -10.48
N MET A 80 -16.69 -3.22 -9.95
CA MET A 80 -16.24 -4.53 -10.47
C MET A 80 -15.69 -4.51 -11.91
N GLY A 81 -14.45 -4.94 -12.06
CA GLY A 81 -13.77 -5.10 -13.36
C GLY A 81 -12.63 -4.11 -13.57
N ALA A 82 -11.91 -4.28 -14.67
CA ALA A 82 -10.83 -3.38 -15.03
C ALA A 82 -11.37 -1.97 -15.35
N ARG A 83 -10.61 -0.93 -15.00
CA ARG A 83 -10.90 0.48 -15.33
C ARG A 83 -11.13 0.69 -16.83
N MET A 84 -10.40 -0.04 -17.68
CA MET A 84 -10.57 -0.02 -19.14
C MET A 84 -11.92 -0.58 -19.62
N MET A 85 -12.60 -1.36 -18.77
CA MET A 85 -13.86 -2.03 -19.09
C MET A 85 -15.00 -1.42 -18.26
N SER A 86 -15.53 -2.16 -17.27
CA SER A 86 -16.66 -1.74 -16.42
C SER A 86 -16.24 -1.08 -15.10
N GLY A 87 -14.94 -1.00 -14.81
CA GLY A 87 -14.43 -0.57 -13.51
C GLY A 87 -14.28 0.95 -13.32
N GLN A 88 -14.67 1.76 -14.30
CA GLN A 88 -14.51 3.22 -14.27
C GLN A 88 -15.73 3.90 -13.63
N THR A 89 -15.50 4.93 -12.81
CA THR A 89 -16.57 5.70 -12.16
C THR A 89 -16.29 7.19 -12.23
N VAL A 90 -17.32 8.00 -12.03
CA VAL A 90 -17.19 9.46 -11.94
C VAL A 90 -16.28 9.89 -10.77
N TYR A 91 -16.24 9.12 -9.68
CA TYR A 91 -15.41 9.42 -8.52
C TYR A 91 -13.92 9.14 -8.79
N HIS A 92 -13.60 8.14 -9.61
CA HIS A 92 -12.23 7.93 -10.08
C HIS A 92 -11.74 9.16 -10.87
N GLU A 93 -12.54 9.63 -11.82
CA GLU A 93 -12.18 10.81 -12.64
C GLU A 93 -12.11 12.10 -11.82
N GLN A 94 -13.01 12.25 -10.85
CA GLN A 94 -12.99 13.38 -9.93
C GLN A 94 -11.68 13.39 -9.13
N LEU A 95 -11.34 12.28 -8.47
CA LEU A 95 -10.12 12.18 -7.67
C LEU A 95 -8.88 12.41 -8.54
N GLU A 96 -8.84 11.88 -9.76
CA GLU A 96 -7.72 12.08 -10.69
C GLU A 96 -7.52 13.55 -11.09
N LYS A 97 -8.61 14.30 -11.31
CA LYS A 97 -8.55 15.74 -11.58
C LYS A 97 -8.10 16.52 -10.35
N GLU A 98 -8.64 16.20 -9.18
CA GLU A 98 -8.28 16.86 -7.91
C GLU A 98 -6.81 16.63 -7.55
N LEU A 99 -6.32 15.39 -7.69
CA LEU A 99 -4.92 15.05 -7.45
C LEU A 99 -3.99 15.73 -8.45
N ALA A 100 -4.34 15.76 -9.74
CA ALA A 100 -3.55 16.45 -10.76
C ALA A 100 -3.44 17.95 -10.46
N ALA A 101 -4.56 18.59 -10.09
CA ALA A 101 -4.57 19.99 -9.67
C ALA A 101 -3.73 20.21 -8.40
N PHE A 102 -3.86 19.35 -7.39
CA PHE A 102 -3.13 19.44 -6.14
C PHE A 102 -1.61 19.41 -6.33
N VAL A 103 -1.10 18.54 -7.21
CA VAL A 103 0.33 18.42 -7.50
C VAL A 103 0.79 19.23 -8.72
N SER A 104 -0.08 20.10 -9.25
CA SER A 104 0.20 20.95 -10.42
C SER A 104 0.70 20.18 -11.66
N LYS A 105 -0.04 19.14 -12.04
CA LYS A 105 0.20 18.32 -13.25
C LYS A 105 -1.02 18.37 -14.17
N GLU A 106 -0.79 18.07 -15.45
CA GLU A 106 -1.85 18.11 -16.48
C GLU A 106 -2.91 17.02 -16.27
N ALA A 107 -2.47 15.84 -15.79
CA ALA A 107 -3.34 14.71 -15.50
C ALA A 107 -2.73 13.84 -14.40
N SER A 108 -3.57 13.00 -13.80
CA SER A 108 -3.14 11.91 -12.92
C SER A 108 -3.96 10.66 -13.22
N TYR A 109 -3.51 9.51 -12.73
CA TYR A 109 -4.20 8.25 -12.91
C TYR A 109 -4.17 7.44 -11.61
N LEU A 110 -5.32 6.95 -11.17
CA LEU A 110 -5.44 6.19 -9.93
C LEU A 110 -5.04 4.73 -10.15
N LEU A 111 -4.22 4.22 -9.23
CA LEU A 111 -3.68 2.86 -9.20
C LEU A 111 -3.97 2.26 -7.82
N ASN A 112 -4.03 0.93 -7.72
CA ASN A 112 -4.46 0.26 -6.48
C ASN A 112 -3.54 0.54 -5.27
N PHE A 113 -2.22 0.61 -5.50
CA PHE A 113 -1.22 0.94 -4.49
C PHE A 113 0.11 1.34 -5.14
N GLY A 114 1.01 1.95 -4.37
CA GLY A 114 2.25 2.57 -4.89
C GLY A 114 3.18 1.64 -5.65
N TYR A 115 3.44 0.43 -5.13
CA TYR A 115 4.33 -0.56 -5.76
C TYR A 115 3.82 -0.98 -7.15
N GLN A 116 2.54 -1.36 -7.25
CA GLN A 116 1.92 -1.64 -8.55
C GLN A 116 2.03 -0.43 -9.48
N GLY A 117 1.83 0.78 -8.94
CA GLY A 117 1.87 2.00 -9.74
C GLY A 117 3.22 2.26 -10.41
N ILE A 118 4.33 2.12 -9.67
CA ILE A 118 5.67 2.31 -10.21
C ILE A 118 5.99 1.22 -11.24
N MET A 119 5.70 -0.04 -10.93
CA MET A 119 5.93 -1.15 -11.85
C MET A 119 5.15 -0.98 -13.16
N SER A 120 3.86 -0.60 -13.08
CA SER A 120 3.05 -0.35 -14.28
C SER A 120 3.54 0.84 -15.10
N ALA A 121 4.02 1.91 -14.45
CA ALA A 121 4.56 3.06 -15.16
C ALA A 121 5.84 2.71 -15.93
N ILE A 122 6.75 1.95 -15.30
CA ILE A 122 7.99 1.50 -15.95
C ILE A 122 7.67 0.58 -17.13
N ASP A 123 6.81 -0.43 -16.91
CA ASP A 123 6.42 -1.39 -17.96
C ASP A 123 5.74 -0.71 -19.16
N ALA A 124 4.92 0.32 -18.92
CA ALA A 124 4.20 1.03 -19.97
C ALA A 124 5.06 2.05 -20.75
N LEU A 125 6.10 2.61 -20.13
CA LEU A 125 6.87 3.74 -20.70
C LEU A 125 8.24 3.34 -21.24
N VAL A 126 8.83 2.26 -20.74
CA VAL A 126 10.23 1.90 -20.99
C VAL A 126 10.30 0.65 -21.85
N SER A 127 11.19 0.64 -22.83
CA SER A 127 11.48 -0.51 -23.68
C SER A 127 12.90 -1.05 -23.44
N LYS A 128 13.26 -2.13 -24.15
CA LYS A 128 14.59 -2.76 -24.05
C LYS A 128 15.76 -1.84 -24.42
N ASP A 129 15.49 -0.74 -25.14
CA ASP A 129 16.51 0.18 -25.65
C ASP A 129 16.61 1.46 -24.79
N ASP A 130 15.83 1.55 -23.71
CA ASP A 130 15.80 2.68 -22.79
C ASP A 130 16.64 2.40 -21.51
N ILE A 131 17.04 3.47 -20.83
CA ILE A 131 17.86 3.41 -19.61
C ILE A 131 17.10 4.07 -18.46
N ILE A 132 16.97 3.36 -17.33
CA ILE A 132 16.45 3.90 -16.08
C ILE A 132 17.61 4.25 -15.16
N VAL A 133 17.68 5.50 -14.72
CA VAL A 133 18.61 5.95 -13.69
C VAL A 133 17.80 6.19 -12.41
N TYR A 134 18.18 5.52 -11.33
CA TYR A 134 17.51 5.63 -10.03
C TYR A 134 18.54 5.70 -8.90
N ASP A 135 18.12 6.27 -7.77
CA ASP A 135 18.98 6.43 -6.60
C ASP A 135 19.18 5.08 -5.88
N VAL A 136 20.36 4.86 -5.29
CA VAL A 136 20.69 3.62 -4.57
C VAL A 136 19.78 3.37 -3.37
N ASP A 137 19.26 4.44 -2.76
CA ASP A 137 18.33 4.38 -1.62
C ASP A 137 16.86 4.48 -2.04
N SER A 138 16.56 4.35 -3.34
CA SER A 138 15.18 4.26 -3.81
C SER A 138 14.46 3.14 -3.07
N HIS A 139 13.23 3.42 -2.64
CA HIS A 139 12.40 2.41 -1.99
C HIS A 139 12.32 1.14 -2.84
N ALA A 140 12.10 -0.02 -2.21
CA ALA A 140 11.82 -1.24 -2.95
C ALA A 140 10.55 -1.03 -3.80
N CYS A 141 10.76 -0.72 -5.07
CA CYS A 141 9.74 -0.46 -6.08
C CYS A 141 9.25 -1.76 -6.71
#